data_AF-A0A1F8KLV1-F1
#
_entry.id   AF-A0A1F8KLV1-F1
#
_cell.length_a   1.000
_cell.length_b   1.000
_cell.length_c   1.000
_cell.angle_alpha   90.00
_cell.angle_beta   90.00
_cell.angle_gamma   90.00
#
_symmetry.space_group_name_H-M   'P 1'
#
loop_
_entity.id
_entity.type
_entity.pdbx_description
1 polymer ?
#
loop_
_entity_poly.entity_id
_entity_poly.type
_entity_poly.pdbx_seq_one_letter_code
_entity_poly.pdbx_strand_id
1 'polypeptide(L)'
;MPYSEYGTRPVKCPHCGSDNVERRIGRVRIGRSDDARMTEMADPAQLENIDRDPRTLGRMMRQMSGELDQDMGSEFNEVVSRLEKGESPEAIERAMPDLGSGEGSDSLAD
;
A
#
# COMPACT_ATOMS: atom_id res chain seq x y z
N MET A 1 -26.05 21.14 -3.99
CA MET A 1 -25.20 22.33 -4.21
C MET A 1 -24.05 21.89 -5.10
N PRO A 2 -23.92 22.42 -6.31
CA PRO A 2 -22.83 22.08 -7.22
C PRO A 2 -21.48 22.53 -6.64
N TYR A 3 -20.38 21.96 -7.15
CA TYR A 3 -19.04 22.31 -6.64
C TYR A 3 -18.70 23.80 -6.79
N SER A 4 -19.20 24.42 -7.85
CA SER A 4 -19.03 25.85 -8.15
C SER A 4 -19.62 26.80 -7.12
N GLU A 5 -20.58 26.35 -6.31
CA GLU A 5 -21.19 27.15 -5.25
C GLU A 5 -20.46 27.01 -3.90
N TYR A 6 -19.38 26.20 -3.83
CA TYR A 6 -18.59 26.04 -2.61
C TYR A 6 -17.80 27.31 -2.27
N GLY A 7 -17.89 27.75 -1.02
CA GLY A 7 -17.16 28.92 -0.50
C GLY A 7 -17.75 30.28 -0.86
N THR A 8 -18.70 30.32 -1.81
CA THR A 8 -19.38 31.55 -2.24
C THR A 8 -20.76 31.70 -1.61
N ARG A 9 -21.48 30.60 -1.38
CA ARG A 9 -22.81 30.67 -0.78
C ARG A 9 -22.71 30.77 0.75
N PRO A 10 -23.31 31.81 1.39
CA PRO A 10 -23.37 31.89 2.83
C PRO A 10 -24.27 30.78 3.39
N VAL A 11 -23.78 30.11 4.43
CA VAL A 11 -24.49 29.02 5.11
C VAL A 11 -24.67 29.42 6.57
N LYS A 12 -25.91 29.35 7.07
CA LYS A 12 -26.22 29.56 8.48
C LYS A 12 -26.45 28.23 9.17
N CYS A 13 -26.08 28.13 10.44
CA CYS A 13 -26.40 26.97 11.25
C CYS A 13 -27.92 26.78 11.34
N PRO A 14 -28.49 25.63 10.96
CA PRO A 14 -29.94 25.40 11.02
C PRO A 14 -30.49 25.35 12.44
N HIS A 15 -29.62 25.20 13.45
CA HIS A 15 -30.02 25.13 14.87
C HIS A 15 -29.98 26.49 15.57
N CYS A 16 -28.99 27.33 15.30
CA CYS A 16 -28.78 28.59 16.03
C CYS A 16 -28.67 29.84 15.13
N GLY A 17 -28.71 29.70 13.81
CA GLY A 17 -28.62 30.80 12.86
C GLY A 17 -27.25 31.48 12.77
N SER A 18 -26.25 30.97 13.50
CA SER A 18 -24.88 31.49 13.47
C SER A 18 -24.26 31.40 12.08
N ASP A 19 -23.49 32.44 11.73
CA ASP A 19 -22.63 32.48 10.54
C ASP A 19 -21.25 31.85 10.81
N ASN A 20 -20.92 31.55 12.07
CA ASN A 20 -19.71 30.83 12.47
C ASN A 20 -19.89 29.32 12.29
N VAL A 21 -19.96 28.88 11.03
CA VAL A 21 -20.04 27.47 10.67
C VAL A 21 -18.72 26.99 10.07
N GLU A 22 -18.24 25.83 10.52
CA GLU A 22 -17.07 25.17 9.94
C GLU A 22 -17.50 23.94 9.16
N ARG A 23 -16.87 23.72 8.01
CA ARG A 23 -17.17 22.60 7.15
C ARG A 23 -16.47 21.35 7.65
N ARG A 24 -17.23 20.30 7.94
CA ARG A 24 -16.69 18.98 8.24
C ARG A 24 -16.59 18.15 6.96
N ILE A 25 -15.38 18.00 6.42
CA ILE A 25 -15.13 17.09 5.31
C ILE A 25 -15.07 15.66 5.88
N GLY A 26 -15.92 14.77 5.38
CA GLY A 26 -15.92 13.36 5.77
C GLY A 26 -14.75 12.57 5.18
N ARG A 27 -14.69 11.27 5.45
CA ARG A 27 -13.74 10.38 4.76
C ARG A 27 -14.09 10.32 3.28
N VAL A 28 -13.11 10.58 2.43
CA VAL A 28 -13.24 10.47 0.96
C VAL A 28 -12.29 9.41 0.44
N ARG A 29 -12.68 8.73 -0.64
CA ARG A 29 -11.79 7.83 -1.39
C ARG A 29 -11.34 8.57 -2.65
N ILE A 30 -10.03 8.60 -2.89
CA ILE A 30 -9.44 9.25 -4.05
C ILE A 30 -8.89 8.13 -4.95
N GLY A 31 -9.31 8.11 -6.21
CA GLY A 31 -8.68 7.25 -7.22
C GLY A 31 -7.31 7.80 -7.57
N ARG A 32 -6.28 6.97 -7.49
CA ARG A 32 -4.91 7.30 -7.92
C ARG A 32 -4.63 6.61 -9.26
N SER A 33 -3.89 7.26 -10.15
CA SER A 33 -3.34 6.63 -11.34
C SER A 33 -2.19 5.68 -10.98
N ASP A 34 -1.91 4.73 -11.85
CA ASP A 34 -0.83 3.75 -11.65
C ASP A 34 0.54 4.44 -11.53
N ASP A 35 0.77 5.49 -12.32
CA ASP A 35 1.98 6.33 -12.25
C ASP A 35 2.16 7.00 -10.87
N ALA A 36 1.06 7.49 -10.28
CA ALA A 36 1.09 8.10 -8.95
C ALA A 36 1.34 7.05 -7.85
N ARG A 37 0.85 5.81 -8.05
CA ARG A 37 1.10 4.68 -7.14
C ARG A 37 2.56 4.23 -7.21
N MET A 38 3.12 4.12 -8.41
CA MET A 38 4.53 3.78 -8.64
C MET A 38 5.49 4.83 -8.07
N THR A 39 5.18 6.12 -8.26
CA THR A 39 6.00 7.21 -7.72
C THR A 39 6.05 7.19 -6.18
N GLU A 40 4.93 6.84 -5.53
CA GLU A 40 4.85 6.71 -4.07
C GLU A 40 5.68 5.51 -3.55
N MET A 41 5.76 4.41 -4.30
CA MET A 41 6.63 3.27 -3.97
C MET A 41 8.12 3.61 -4.06
N ALA A 42 8.49 4.49 -4.99
CA ALA A 42 9.86 4.93 -5.19
C ALA A 42 10.28 6.06 -4.24
N ASP A 43 9.41 6.50 -3.33
CA ASP A 43 9.71 7.55 -2.36
C ASP A 43 10.82 7.10 -1.39
N PRO A 44 12.00 7.77 -1.38
CA PRO A 44 13.10 7.44 -0.50
C PRO A 44 12.72 7.38 0.98
N ALA A 45 11.76 8.21 1.41
CA ALA A 45 11.29 8.22 2.80
C ALA A 45 10.53 6.93 3.17
N GLN A 46 9.88 6.28 2.19
CA GLN A 46 9.26 4.98 2.40
C GLN A 46 10.28 3.84 2.36
N LEU A 47 11.32 3.98 1.53
CA LEU A 47 12.37 2.97 1.38
C LEU A 47 13.32 2.91 2.59
N GLU A 48 13.55 4.02 3.30
CA GLU A 48 14.51 4.11 4.42
C GLU A 48 14.21 3.18 5.60
N ASN A 49 12.98 2.68 5.71
CA ASN A 49 12.52 1.82 6.81
C ASN A 49 12.16 0.38 6.40
N ILE A 50 12.34 0.02 5.13
CA ILE A 50 12.02 -1.32 4.62
C ILE A 50 12.81 -2.39 5.37
N ASP A 51 14.10 -2.18 5.54
CA ASP A 51 15.02 -3.17 6.10
C ASP A 51 14.81 -3.38 7.61
N ARG A 52 14.13 -2.44 8.27
CA ARG A 52 13.98 -2.39 9.74
C ARG A 52 12.62 -2.88 10.24
N ASP A 53 11.60 -2.91 9.39
CA ASP A 53 10.25 -3.35 9.76
C ASP A 53 9.72 -4.41 8.78
N PRO A 54 9.59 -5.69 9.21
CA PRO A 54 9.06 -6.74 8.35
C PRO A 54 7.67 -6.42 7.81
N ARG A 55 6.85 -5.65 8.55
CA ARG A 55 5.52 -5.27 8.07
C ARG A 55 5.58 -4.28 6.91
N THR A 56 6.57 -3.40 6.93
CA THR A 56 6.80 -2.44 5.84
C THR A 56 7.29 -3.16 4.60
N LEU A 57 8.24 -4.09 4.75
CA LEU A 57 8.69 -4.96 3.66
C LEU A 57 7.53 -5.78 3.06
N GLY A 58 6.72 -6.44 3.90
CA GLY A 58 5.57 -7.25 3.43
C GLY A 58 4.55 -6.43 2.64
N ARG A 59 4.17 -5.24 3.13
CA ARG A 59 3.25 -4.34 2.40
C ARG A 59 3.81 -3.92 1.04
N MET A 60 5.11 -3.62 0.97
CA MET A 60 5.77 -3.26 -0.28
C MET A 60 5.74 -4.43 -1.27
N MET A 61 6.08 -5.64 -0.83
CA MET A 61 6.03 -6.84 -1.67
C MET A 61 4.61 -7.12 -2.18
N ARG A 62 3.58 -6.94 -1.35
CA ARG A 62 2.17 -7.05 -1.76
C ARG A 62 1.83 -6.01 -2.83
N GLN A 63 2.24 -4.77 -2.62
CA GLN A 63 1.99 -3.70 -3.59
C GLN A 63 2.68 -3.99 -4.92
N MET A 64 3.96 -4.40 -4.90
CA MET A 64 4.71 -4.75 -6.11
C MET A 64 4.07 -5.92 -6.87
N SER A 65 3.62 -6.98 -6.17
CA SER A 65 2.91 -8.09 -6.83
C SER A 65 1.61 -7.67 -7.50
N GLY A 66 0.91 -6.67 -6.96
CA GLY A 66 -0.34 -6.18 -7.54
C GLY A 66 -0.15 -5.38 -8.82
N GLU A 67 1.04 -4.81 -9.03
CA GLU A 67 1.39 -4.05 -10.23
C GLU A 67 1.98 -4.94 -11.35
N LEU A 68 2.50 -6.13 -11.01
CA LEU A 68 3.10 -7.06 -11.97
C LEU A 68 2.08 -7.93 -12.75
N ASP A 69 0.78 -7.87 -12.39
CA ASP A 69 -0.36 -8.64 -12.95
C ASP A 69 -0.07 -10.13 -13.22
N GLN A 70 0.87 -10.69 -12.47
CA GLN A 70 1.34 -12.07 -12.58
C GLN A 70 1.15 -12.76 -11.24
N ASP A 71 0.67 -14.00 -11.28
CA ASP A 71 0.56 -14.81 -10.08
C ASP A 71 1.96 -15.25 -9.64
N MET A 72 2.41 -14.68 -8.52
CA MET A 72 3.72 -14.98 -7.92
C MET A 72 3.72 -16.32 -7.16
N GLY A 73 2.58 -17.03 -7.11
CA GLY A 73 2.45 -18.33 -6.46
C GLY A 73 2.04 -18.26 -4.99
N SER A 74 1.64 -19.40 -4.44
CA SER A 74 1.19 -19.54 -3.04
C SER A 74 2.27 -19.23 -2.02
N GLU A 75 3.50 -19.62 -2.32
CA GLU A 75 4.69 -19.53 -1.48
C GLU A 75 5.06 -18.06 -1.26
N PHE A 76 5.08 -17.27 -2.33
CA PHE A 76 5.29 -15.83 -2.25
C PHE A 76 4.19 -15.15 -1.42
N ASN A 77 2.93 -15.51 -1.65
CA ASN A 77 1.80 -14.95 -0.90
C ASN A 77 1.89 -15.27 0.60
N GLU A 78 2.38 -16.44 0.96
CA GLU A 78 2.60 -16.84 2.35
C GLU A 78 3.72 -16.01 3.01
N VAL A 79 4.86 -15.84 2.34
CA VAL A 79 5.97 -14.98 2.82
C VAL A 79 5.48 -13.56 3.08
N VAL A 80 4.78 -12.97 2.11
CA VAL A 80 4.18 -11.64 2.23
C VAL A 80 3.23 -11.55 3.43
N SER A 81 2.35 -12.54 3.61
CA SER A 81 1.39 -12.55 4.72
C SER A 81 2.08 -12.62 6.09
N ARG A 82 3.18 -13.37 6.20
CA ARG A 82 3.94 -13.52 7.45
C ARG A 82 4.72 -12.24 7.80
N LEU A 83 5.33 -11.60 6.80
CA LEU A 83 5.96 -10.29 6.93
C LEU A 83 4.95 -9.22 7.40
N GLU A 84 3.76 -9.17 6.80
CA GLU A 84 2.69 -8.24 7.21
C GLU A 84 2.21 -8.46 8.65
N LYS A 85 2.30 -9.69 9.17
CA LYS A 85 2.02 -10.01 10.59
C LYS A 85 3.16 -9.59 11.52
N GLY A 86 4.35 -9.35 10.99
CA GLY A 86 5.54 -8.89 11.71
C GLY A 86 6.54 -10.00 12.04
N GLU A 87 6.46 -11.14 11.35
CA GLU A 87 7.48 -12.18 11.43
C GLU A 87 8.74 -11.73 10.67
N SER A 88 9.94 -12.00 11.19
CA SER A 88 11.18 -11.56 10.54
C SER A 88 11.51 -12.45 9.33
N PRO A 89 12.25 -11.94 8.33
CA PRO A 89 12.68 -12.72 7.17
C PRO A 89 13.39 -14.03 7.55
N GLU A 90 14.29 -13.99 8.53
CA GLU A 90 15.08 -15.15 8.96
C GLU A 90 14.22 -16.22 9.66
N ALA A 91 13.15 -15.79 10.34
CA ALA A 91 12.19 -16.71 10.96
C ALA A 91 11.34 -17.42 9.88
N ILE A 92 10.95 -16.69 8.83
CA ILE A 92 10.23 -17.24 7.68
C ILE A 92 11.11 -18.23 6.92
N GLU A 93 12.35 -17.87 6.60
CA GLU A 93 13.32 -18.76 5.93
C GLU A 93 13.53 -20.06 6.70
N ARG A 94 13.62 -20.00 8.03
CA ARG A 94 13.76 -21.19 8.88
C ARG A 94 12.50 -22.05 8.88
N ALA A 95 11.33 -21.43 8.84
CA ALA A 95 10.04 -22.14 8.83
C ALA A 95 9.67 -22.70 7.45
N MET A 96 10.25 -22.13 6.39
CA MET A 96 10.02 -22.50 5.00
C MET A 96 11.37 -22.75 4.29
N PRO A 97 12.09 -23.84 4.63
CA PRO A 97 13.42 -24.13 4.09
C PRO A 97 13.42 -24.37 2.56
N ASP A 98 12.26 -24.74 2.00
CA ASP A 98 12.09 -24.93 0.56
C ASP A 98 12.19 -23.61 -0.24
N LEU A 99 12.05 -22.44 0.39
CA LEU A 99 12.21 -21.13 -0.28
C LEU A 99 13.63 -20.87 -0.79
N GLY A 100 14.66 -21.37 -0.09
CA GLY A 100 16.05 -21.29 -0.53
C GLY A 100 16.46 -22.40 -1.51
N SER A 101 15.54 -23.33 -1.78
CA SER A 101 15.74 -24.52 -2.61
C SER A 101 15.10 -24.39 -3.99
N GLY A 102 14.43 -23.27 -4.27
CA GLY A 102 13.77 -22.96 -5.54
C GLY A 102 14.75 -22.74 -6.69
N GLU A 103 15.14 -23.83 -7.34
CA GLU A 103 15.15 -24.01 -8.80
C GLU A 103 15.21 -22.72 -9.65
N GLY A 104 16.34 -22.03 -9.60
CA GLY A 104 16.80 -21.09 -10.64
C GLY A 104 17.54 -21.79 -11.78
N SER A 105 17.13 -23.01 -12.14
CA SER A 105 17.69 -23.75 -13.27
C SER A 105 16.65 -23.91 -14.38
N ASP A 106 16.23 -22.79 -14.97
CA ASP A 106 15.55 -22.81 -16.27
C ASP A 106 16.46 -22.14 -17.32
N SER A 107 17.22 -23.01 -17.99
CA SER A 107 17.75 -22.88 -19.36
C SER A 107 18.51 -21.61 -19.79
N LEU A 108 19.82 -21.61 -19.54
CA LEU A 108 20.81 -21.20 -20.55
C LEU A 108 21.18 -22.46 -21.36
N ALA A 109 20.48 -22.73 -22.44
CA ALA A 109 20.93 -23.64 -23.49
C ALA A 109 21.04 -22.84 -24.79
N ASP A 110 22.28 -22.69 -25.23
CA ASP A 110 22.68 -22.35 -26.61
C ASP A 110 22.27 -23.49 -27.56
#